data_AF-A0A9E6F4R0-F1
#
_entry.id   AF-A0A9E6F4R0-F1
#
_cell.length_a   1.000
_cell.length_b   1.000
_cell.length_c   1.000
_cell.angle_alpha   90.00
_cell.angle_beta   90.00
_cell.angle_gamma   90.00
#
_symmetry.space_group_name_H-M   'P 1'
#
loop_
_entity.id
_entity.type
_entity.pdbx_description
1 polymer ?
#
loop_
_entity_poly.entity_id
_entity_poly.type
_entity_poly.pdbx_seq_one_letter_code
_entity_poly.pdbx_strand_id
1 'polypeptide(L)' 'IKYMTQIESGHPVFAFFCNDPELLESNFRRFLEKRLRESFDFAGIPVTMRFLRK' A
#
# COMPACT_ATOMS: atom_id res chain seq x y z
N ILE A 1 10.00 -3.61 -3.26
CA ILE A 1 9.54 -3.04 -1.97
C ILE A 1 10.44 -3.63 -0.88
N LYS A 2 11.00 -2.81 0.01
CA LYS A 2 11.86 -3.30 1.11
C LYS A 2 11.00 -3.75 2.29
N TYR A 3 10.11 -2.89 2.75
CA TYR A 3 9.16 -3.20 3.81
C TYR A 3 7.92 -2.30 3.69
N MET A 4 6.87 -2.67 4.41
CA MET A 4 5.66 -1.88 4.57
C MET A 4 5.38 -1.64 6.05
N THR A 5 4.79 -0.50 6.39
CA THR A 5 4.28 -0.22 7.73
C THR A 5 2.85 0.29 7.64
N GLN A 6 2.05 -0.04 8.63
CA GLN A 6 0.77 0.63 8.85
C GLN A 6 1.03 1.94 9.59
N ILE A 7 0.34 3.01 9.17
CA ILE A 7 0.31 4.29 9.87
C ILE A 7 -1.01 4.34 10.65
N GLU A 8 -0.95 4.76 11.91
CA GLU A 8 -2.17 4.99 12.69
C GLU A 8 -2.97 6.15 12.09
N SER A 9 -4.15 5.83 11.56
CA SER A 9 -5.09 6.78 10.98
C SER A 9 -6.51 6.23 11.11
N GLY A 10 -7.53 7.08 10.92
CA GLY A 10 -8.94 6.67 11.01
C GLY A 10 -9.39 5.65 9.94
N HIS A 11 -8.51 5.33 8.99
CA HIS A 11 -8.66 4.28 7.99
C HIS A 11 -7.29 3.59 7.78
N PRO A 12 -7.23 2.37 7.24
CA PRO A 12 -5.96 1.66 7.05
C PRO A 12 -5.10 2.38 6.00
N VAL A 13 -4.02 3.01 6.48
CA VAL A 13 -3.01 3.64 5.64
C VAL A 13 -1.73 2.80 5.69
N PHE A 14 -1.27 2.34 4.53
CA PHE A 14 -0.02 1.59 4.40
C PHE A 14 1.05 2.43 3.72
N ALA A 15 2.20 2.57 4.36
CA ALA A 15 3.39 3.18 3.77
C ALA A 15 4.37 2.10 3.32
N PHE A 16 4.62 2.06 2.02
CA PHE A 16 5.58 1.18 1.37
C PHE A 16 6.89 1.90 1.17
N PHE A 17 7.98 1.34 1.68
CA PHE A 17 9.33 1.88 1.49
C PHE A 17 10.02 1.13 0.34
N CYS A 18 10.44 1.88 -0.66
CA CYS A 18 11.10 1.36 -1.86
C CYS A 18 12.23 2.29 -2.31
N ASN A 19 13.12 1.79 -3.17
CA ASN A 19 14.27 2.58 -3.66
C ASN A 19 13.82 3.71 -4.61
N ASP A 20 12.86 3.41 -5.48
CA ASP A 20 12.31 4.35 -6.46
C ASP A 20 10.78 4.19 -6.56
N PRO A 21 10.00 5.09 -5.92
CA PRO A 21 8.54 5.06 -5.98
C PRO A 21 7.97 5.53 -7.32
N GLU A 22 8.78 6.19 -8.16
CA GLU A 22 8.39 6.65 -9.49
C GLU A 22 8.35 5.51 -10.51
N LEU A 23 9.19 4.48 -10.32
CA LEU A 23 9.21 3.27 -11.14
C LEU A 23 7.98 2.36 -10.90
N LEU A 24 7.17 2.70 -9.91
CA LEU A 24 6.04 1.92 -9.43
C LEU A 24 4.81 2.24 -10.28
N GLU A 25 4.64 1.48 -11.35
CA GLU A 25 3.52 1.57 -12.27
C GLU A 25 2.16 1.44 -11.55
N SER A 26 1.16 2.15 -12.06
CA SER A 26 -0.22 2.13 -11.56
C SER A 26 -0.81 0.71 -11.49
N ASN A 27 -0.40 -0.19 -12.39
CA ASN A 27 -0.80 -1.59 -12.38
C ASN A 27 -0.28 -2.34 -11.16
N PHE A 28 0.98 -2.14 -10.81
CA PHE A 28 1.58 -2.79 -9.65
C PHE A 28 0.95 -2.28 -8.34
N ARG A 29 0.57 -1.00 -8.28
CA ARG A 29 -0.17 -0.43 -7.15
C ARG A 29 -1.51 -1.14 -6.96
N ARG A 30 -2.30 -1.30 -8.04
CA ARG A 30 -3.58 -2.04 -8.00
C ARG A 30 -3.41 -3.50 -7.60
N PHE A 31 -2.34 -4.14 -8.05
CA PHE A 31 -2.01 -5.52 -7.66
C PHE A 31 -1.77 -5.63 -6.14
N LEU A 32 -0.96 -4.75 -5.56
CA LEU A 32 -0.71 -4.73 -4.12
C LEU A 32 -1.99 -4.45 -3.32
N GLU A 33 -2.81 -3.52 -3.79
CA GLU A 33 -4.08 -3.20 -3.16
C GLU A 33 -5.01 -4.42 -3.09
N LYS A 34 -5.16 -5.13 -4.22
CA LYS A 34 -5.95 -6.37 -4.27
C LYS A 34 -5.41 -7.40 -3.30
N ARG A 35 -4.09 -7.63 -3.30
CA ARG A 35 -3.44 -8.59 -2.39
C ARG A 35 -3.64 -8.25 -0.92
N LEU A 36 -3.58 -6.97 -0.56
CA LEU A 36 -3.88 -6.50 0.79
C LEU A 36 -5.33 -6.79 1.17
N ARG A 37 -6.29 -6.46 0.28
CA ARG A 37 -7.72 -6.72 0.54
C ARG A 37 -8.07 -8.21 0.59
N GLU A 38 -7.34 -9.07 -0.14
CA GLU A 38 -7.51 -10.52 -0.06
C GLU A 38 -6.95 -11.10 1.25
N SER A 39 -5.85 -10.55 1.76
CA SER A 39 -5.17 -11.09 2.95
C SER A 39 -5.79 -10.59 4.25
N PHE A 40 -6.27 -9.36 4.24
CA PHE A 40 -6.90 -8.68 5.36
C PHE A 40 -8.24 -8.20 4.83
N ASP A 41 -9.34 -8.74 5.34
CA ASP A 41 -10.72 -8.58 4.87
C ASP A 41 -11.20 -7.10 4.92
N PHE A 42 -10.60 -6.26 4.08
CA PHE A 42 -10.84 -4.82 4.00
C PHE A 42 -11.96 -4.53 2.99
N ALA A 43 -13.02 -5.34 3.04
CA ALA A 43 -14.18 -5.20 2.18
C ALA A 43 -14.98 -3.96 2.60
N GLY A 44 -15.07 -2.98 1.70
CA GLY A 44 -15.90 -1.78 1.90
C GLY A 44 -15.24 -0.63 2.66
N ILE A 45 -13.98 -0.75 3.09
CA ILE A 45 -13.23 0.37 3.69
C ILE A 45 -12.19 0.95 2.71
N PRO A 46 -11.98 2.27 2.72
CA PRO A 46 -10.95 2.89 1.91
C PRO A 46 -9.56 2.49 2.43
N VAL A 47 -8.77 1.86 1.57
CA VAL A 47 -7.37 1.50 1.85
C VAL A 47 -6.48 2.51 1.13
N THR A 48 -5.67 3.25 1.88
CA THR A 48 -4.75 4.24 1.32
C THR A 48 -3.34 3.68 1.31
N MET A 49 -2.68 3.70 0.16
CA MET A 49 -1.29 3.29 0.04
C MET A 49 -0.41 4.49 -0.33
N ARG A 50 0.67 4.70 0.41
CA ARG A 50 1.70 5.69 0.10
C ARG A 50 3.00 4.98 -0.21
N PHE A 51 3.67 5.40 -1.28
CA PHE A 51 4.98 4.89 -1.66
C PHE A 51 6.01 5.95 -1.32
N LEU A 52 6.91 5.61 -0.39
CA LEU A 52 7.96 6.49 0.09
C LEU A 52 9.31 5.97 -0.39
N ARG A 53 10.19 6.90 -0.74
CA ARG A 53 11.59 6.62 -1.03
C ARG A 53 12.34 6.40 0.29
N LYS A 54 13.23 5.40 0.31
CA LYS A 54 14.17 5.16 1.40
C LYS A 54 15.60 5.34 0.93
#